data_AF-A0A1V1P214-F1
#
_entry.id   AF-A0A1V1P214-F1
#
_cell.length_a   1.000
_cell.length_b   1.000
_cell.length_c   1.000
_cell.angle_alpha   90.00
_cell.angle_beta   90.00
_cell.angle_gamma   90.00
#
_symmetry.space_group_name_H-M   'P 1'
#
loop_
_entity.id
_entity.type
_entity.pdbx_description
1 polymer ?
#
loop_
_entity_poly.entity_id
_entity_poly.type
_entity_poly.pdbx_seq_one_letter_code
_entity_poly.pdbx_strand_id
1 'polypeptide(L)'
;RHDDEKIRTIIIAQTASSFEREREIVIESGCDDFLRKPYKELEIFELMQKHLGICFIYEDMETEYTVYPVKGRKNEITQESFSGLSEKVLKQLKTAATVAIMEEVKELIETIRLTHPKLANCFTEMANDFEYGKIAQIIEEYTD
;
A
#
# COMPACT_ATOMS: atom_id res chain seq x y z
N ARG A 1 48.74 -13.05 1.85
CA ARG A 1 48.21 -11.81 2.45
C ARG A 1 46.74 -11.81 2.11
N HIS A 2 45.88 -12.20 3.05
CA HIS A 2 44.43 -12.08 2.88
C HIS A 2 44.11 -10.63 3.21
N ASP A 3 43.86 -9.83 2.18
CA ASP A 3 43.15 -8.57 2.38
C ASP A 3 41.70 -8.99 2.64
N ASP A 4 41.30 -8.99 3.92
CA ASP A 4 39.89 -9.03 4.31
C ASP A 4 39.25 -7.75 3.74
N GLU A 5 38.69 -7.85 2.53
CA GLU A 5 37.81 -6.83 1.98
C GLU A 5 36.61 -6.72 2.93
N LYS A 6 36.68 -5.74 3.82
CA LYS A 6 35.63 -5.48 4.80
C LYS A 6 34.36 -5.12 4.03
N ILE A 7 33.47 -6.09 3.87
CA ILE A 7 32.17 -5.87 3.23
C ILE A 7 31.44 -4.79 4.04
N ARG A 8 31.27 -3.62 3.43
CA ARG A 8 30.53 -2.51 4.03
C ARG A 8 29.04 -2.88 4.01
N THR A 9 28.45 -3.03 5.19
CA THR A 9 27.00 -3.16 5.32
C THR A 9 26.33 -1.86 4.91
N ILE A 10 25.39 -1.95 3.98
CA ILE A 10 24.54 -0.82 3.58
C ILE A 10 23.45 -0.61 4.64
N ILE A 11 23.28 0.63 5.10
CA ILE A 11 22.30 1.03 6.10
C ILE A 11 21.34 2.05 5.48
N ILE A 12 20.05 1.70 5.43
CA ILE A 12 18.99 2.57 4.93
C ILE A 12 18.10 2.95 6.11
N ALA A 13 17.94 4.25 6.37
CA ALA A 13 17.09 4.73 7.46
C ALA A 13 15.62 4.83 7.03
N GLN A 14 14.70 4.48 7.91
CA GLN A 14 13.27 4.59 7.65
C GLN A 14 12.68 5.81 8.38
N THR A 15 12.12 6.77 7.65
CA THR A 15 11.63 8.04 8.25
C THR A 15 10.10 8.12 8.24
N ALA A 16 9.51 8.58 9.34
CA ALA A 16 8.06 8.79 9.46
C ALA A 16 7.61 10.19 9.02
N SER A 17 8.55 11.11 8.81
CA SER A 17 8.30 12.51 8.51
C SER A 17 8.42 12.80 7.02
N SER A 18 7.57 13.69 6.51
CA SER A 18 7.66 14.23 5.16
C SER A 18 8.69 15.36 5.02
N PHE A 19 9.39 15.69 6.10
CA PHE A 19 10.14 16.92 6.23
C PHE A 19 11.59 16.78 5.70
N GLU A 20 11.92 17.55 4.66
CA GLU A 20 13.20 17.54 3.94
C GLU A 20 14.44 17.64 4.87
N ARG A 21 14.36 18.37 5.99
CA ARG A 21 15.48 18.51 6.97
C ARG A 21 15.92 17.18 7.60
N GLU A 22 15.07 16.14 7.64
CA GLU A 22 15.51 14.83 8.16
C GLU A 22 16.47 14.11 7.21
N ARG A 23 16.45 14.45 5.91
CA ARG A 23 17.34 13.84 4.92
C ARG A 23 18.81 14.14 5.20
N GLU A 24 19.13 15.38 5.55
CA GLU A 24 20.49 15.81 5.88
C GLU A 24 20.98 15.10 7.16
N ILE A 25 20.14 15.03 8.19
CA ILE A 25 20.45 14.35 9.45
C ILE A 25 20.72 12.86 9.25
N VAL A 26 19.92 12.19 8.42
CA VAL A 26 20.10 10.76 8.11
C VAL A 26 21.42 10.53 7.39
N ILE A 27 21.74 11.33 6.38
CA ILE A 27 23.00 11.20 5.63
C ILE A 27 24.20 11.51 6.54
N GLU A 28 24.10 12.54 7.37
CA GLU A 28 25.14 12.91 8.35
C GLU A 28 25.36 11.83 9.42
N SER A 29 24.33 11.04 9.75
CA SER A 29 24.44 9.92 10.69
C SER A 29 25.23 8.72 10.15
N GLY A 30 25.62 8.75 8.86
CA GLY A 30 26.37 7.67 8.20
C GLY A 30 25.49 6.62 7.53
N CYS A 31 24.20 6.88 7.35
CA CYS A 31 23.33 6.04 6.53
C CYS A 31 23.63 6.25 5.03
N ASP A 32 23.47 5.18 4.26
CA ASP A 32 23.69 5.18 2.81
C ASP A 32 22.48 5.72 2.03
N ASP A 33 21.28 5.61 2.61
CA ASP A 33 20.05 6.14 2.04
C ASP A 33 18.93 6.25 3.07
N PHE A 34 17.74 6.67 2.62
CA PHE A 34 16.53 6.67 3.43
C PHE A 34 15.31 6.18 2.65
N LEU A 35 14.32 5.67 3.39
CA LEU A 35 13.01 5.25 2.89
C LEU A 35 11.92 5.96 3.70
N ARG A 36 11.16 6.82 3.04
CA ARG A 36 10.11 7.62 3.67
C ARG A 36 8.82 6.82 3.80
N LYS A 37 8.12 6.97 4.93
CA LYS A 37 6.77 6.41 5.11
C LYS A 37 5.65 7.35 4.59
N PRO A 38 4.51 6.78 4.13
CA PRO A 38 4.37 5.39 3.71
C PRO A 38 5.18 5.14 2.43
N TYR A 39 5.71 3.92 2.28
CA TYR A 39 6.40 3.49 1.07
C TYR A 39 5.70 2.27 0.47
N LYS A 40 5.82 2.11 -0.83
CA LYS A 40 5.42 0.91 -1.57
C LYS A 40 6.51 -0.15 -1.48
N GLU A 41 6.14 -1.41 -1.60
CA GLU A 41 7.08 -2.54 -1.56
C GLU A 41 8.16 -2.43 -2.66
N LEU A 42 7.76 -1.94 -3.85
CA LEU A 42 8.66 -1.63 -4.96
C LEU A 42 9.81 -0.69 -4.57
N GLU A 43 9.59 0.27 -3.67
CA GLU A 43 10.63 1.20 -3.23
C GLU A 43 11.74 0.49 -2.43
N ILE A 44 11.42 -0.59 -1.71
CA ILE A 44 12.42 -1.41 -1.03
C ILE A 44 13.27 -2.16 -2.07
N PHE A 45 12.62 -2.78 -3.06
CA PHE A 45 13.32 -3.52 -4.11
C PHE A 45 14.24 -2.60 -4.93
N GLU A 46 13.78 -1.40 -5.27
CA GLU A 46 14.59 -0.38 -5.95
C GLU A 46 15.82 0.02 -5.13
N LEU A 47 15.68 0.21 -3.81
CA LEU A 47 16.80 0.50 -2.93
C LEU A 47 17.80 -0.67 -2.86
N MET A 48 17.31 -1.91 -2.76
CA MET A 48 18.17 -3.08 -2.78
C MET A 48 18.92 -3.21 -4.11
N GLN A 49 18.24 -3.01 -5.24
CA GLN A 49 18.86 -3.01 -6.56
C GLN A 49 19.91 -1.91 -6.72
N LYS A 50 19.60 -0.69 -6.26
CA LYS A 50 20.51 0.47 -6.28
C LYS A 50 21.80 0.21 -5.51
N HIS A 51 21.70 -0.36 -4.31
CA HIS A 51 22.83 -0.47 -3.39
C HIS A 51 23.58 -1.80 -3.46
N LEU A 52 22.92 -2.89 -3.89
CA LEU A 52 23.53 -4.22 -3.98
C LEU A 52 23.82 -4.67 -5.42
N GLY A 53 23.34 -3.93 -6.44
CA GLY A 53 23.53 -4.29 -7.84
C GLY A 53 22.86 -5.60 -8.24
N ILE A 54 21.79 -5.97 -7.54
CA ILE A 54 21.04 -7.22 -7.77
C ILE A 54 19.89 -7.03 -8.76
N CYS A 55 19.39 -8.13 -9.32
CA CYS A 55 18.16 -8.15 -10.10
C CYS A 55 17.18 -9.14 -9.48
N PHE A 56 15.92 -8.75 -9.38
CA PHE A 56 14.86 -9.62 -8.88
C PHE A 56 14.24 -10.43 -10.01
N ILE A 57 14.03 -11.72 -9.76
CA ILE A 57 13.19 -12.56 -10.60
C ILE A 57 11.79 -12.46 -10.02
N TYR A 58 10.91 -11.77 -10.73
CA TYR A 58 9.50 -11.71 -10.37
C TYR A 58 8.83 -12.98 -10.89
N GLU A 59 8.10 -13.65 -10.00
CA GLU A 59 7.14 -14.65 -10.44
C GLU A 59 6.01 -13.88 -11.13
N ASP A 60 5.78 -14.15 -12.41
CA ASP A 60 4.53 -13.73 -13.03
C ASP A 60 3.44 -14.36 -12.18
N MET A 61 2.69 -13.53 -11.45
CA MET A 61 1.48 -13.98 -10.76
C MET A 61 0.64 -14.70 -11.81
N GLU A 62 0.70 -16.04 -11.83
CA GLU A 62 -0.21 -16.84 -12.62
C GLU A 62 -1.59 -16.38 -12.20
N THR A 63 -2.23 -15.71 -13.15
CA THR A 63 -3.54 -15.14 -12.99
C THR A 63 -4.52 -16.28 -12.74
N GLU A 64 -4.74 -16.62 -11.47
CA GLU A 64 -6.01 -17.17 -10.98
C GLU A 64 -7.09 -16.07 -10.88
N TYR A 65 -6.86 -14.91 -11.51
CA TYR A 65 -7.95 -14.08 -11.97
C TYR A 65 -8.51 -14.71 -13.24
N THR A 66 -9.67 -15.36 -13.08
CA THR A 66 -10.59 -15.61 -14.20
C THR A 66 -10.59 -14.40 -15.11
N VAL A 67 -10.06 -14.57 -16.33
CA VAL A 67 -9.97 -13.54 -17.35
C VAL A 67 -11.36 -13.01 -17.64
N TYR A 68 -11.68 -11.84 -17.11
CA TYR A 68 -12.65 -10.94 -17.74
C TYR A 68 -11.85 -9.91 -18.52
N PRO A 69 -11.92 -9.92 -19.86
CA PRO A 69 -11.21 -8.94 -20.65
C PRO A 69 -11.98 -7.62 -20.58
N VAL A 70 -11.48 -6.61 -19.88
CA VAL A 70 -11.89 -5.23 -20.18
C VAL A 70 -10.70 -4.28 -20.04
N LYS A 71 -9.94 -4.15 -21.13
CA LYS A 71 -9.35 -2.86 -21.48
C LYS A 71 -10.48 -1.83 -21.52
N GLY A 72 -10.44 -0.86 -20.61
CA GLY A 72 -11.28 0.34 -20.66
C GLY A 72 -12.60 0.23 -19.89
N ARG A 73 -12.54 0.18 -18.55
CA ARG A 73 -13.49 0.90 -17.70
C ARG A 73 -12.70 1.46 -16.53
N LYS A 74 -12.81 2.75 -16.28
CA LYS A 74 -12.58 3.26 -14.93
C LYS A 74 -13.48 2.42 -14.02
N ASN A 75 -12.93 1.78 -13.00
CA ASN A 75 -13.73 1.26 -11.89
C ASN A 75 -14.28 2.50 -11.14
N GLU A 76 -15.24 3.19 -11.75
CA GLU A 76 -15.97 4.26 -11.11
C GLU A 76 -16.83 3.57 -10.04
N ILE A 77 -16.39 3.73 -8.79
CA ILE A 77 -17.24 3.47 -7.63
C ILE A 77 -18.47 4.37 -7.82
N THR A 78 -19.64 3.76 -8.01
CA THR A 78 -20.92 4.46 -8.17
C THR A 78 -21.78 4.26 -6.92
N GLN A 79 -22.83 5.07 -6.77
CA GLN A 79 -23.78 4.96 -5.66
C GLN A 79 -24.44 3.57 -5.56
N GLU A 80 -24.68 2.92 -6.70
CA GLU A 80 -25.18 1.54 -6.78
C GLU A 80 -24.19 0.51 -6.20
N SER A 81 -22.89 0.83 -6.14
CA SER A 81 -21.87 -0.06 -5.58
C SER A 81 -22.02 -0.25 -4.07
N PHE A 82 -22.75 0.65 -3.39
CA PHE A 82 -23.02 0.59 -1.95
C PHE A 82 -24.41 0.05 -1.61
N SER A 83 -25.26 -0.22 -2.61
CA SER A 83 -26.65 -0.57 -2.36
C SER A 83 -26.77 -1.93 -1.67
N GLY A 84 -27.35 -1.97 -0.47
CA GLY A 84 -27.51 -3.21 0.30
C GLY A 84 -26.34 -3.53 1.23
N LEU A 85 -25.30 -2.69 1.29
CA LEU A 85 -24.32 -2.75 2.37
C LEU A 85 -24.91 -2.30 3.70
N SER A 86 -24.50 -2.98 4.77
CA SER A 86 -24.85 -2.55 6.12
C SER A 86 -24.14 -1.25 6.46
N GLU A 87 -24.89 -0.24 6.91
CA GLU A 87 -24.33 1.01 7.46
C GLU A 87 -23.31 0.75 8.57
N LYS A 88 -23.50 -0.33 9.35
CA LYS A 88 -22.58 -0.70 10.41
C LYS A 88 -21.19 -1.03 9.85
N VAL A 89 -21.14 -1.83 8.78
CA VAL A 89 -19.88 -2.23 8.13
C VAL A 89 -19.19 -1.01 7.51
N LEU A 90 -19.95 -0.11 6.86
CA LEU A 90 -19.40 1.12 6.29
C LEU A 90 -18.82 2.04 7.36
N LYS A 91 -19.54 2.24 8.48
CA LYS A 91 -19.03 3.02 9.62
C LYS A 91 -17.77 2.41 10.21
N GLN A 92 -17.75 1.08 10.42
CA GLN A 92 -16.57 0.38 10.91
C GLN A 92 -15.39 0.52 9.95
N LEU A 93 -15.60 0.35 8.65
CA LEU A 93 -14.56 0.48 7.63
C LEU A 93 -14.03 1.91 7.56
N LYS A 94 -14.91 2.92 7.59
CA LYS A 94 -14.52 4.33 7.65
C LYS A 94 -13.66 4.59 8.88
N THR A 95 -14.09 4.15 10.06
CA THR A 95 -13.32 4.30 11.30
C THR A 95 -11.96 3.63 11.19
N ALA A 96 -11.90 2.34 10.85
CA ALA A 96 -10.66 1.59 10.71
C ALA A 96 -9.70 2.22 9.69
N ALA A 97 -10.23 2.72 8.57
CA ALA A 97 -9.45 3.46 7.57
C ALA A 97 -8.95 4.81 8.10
N THR A 98 -9.77 5.54 8.86
CA THR A 98 -9.42 6.85 9.45
C THR A 98 -8.32 6.71 10.50
N VAL A 99 -8.37 5.65 11.32
CA VAL A 99 -7.33 5.35 12.33
C VAL A 99 -6.19 4.47 11.78
N ALA A 100 -6.24 4.13 10.48
CA ALA A 100 -5.26 3.31 9.77
C ALA A 100 -4.96 1.94 10.42
N ILE A 101 -5.97 1.27 10.97
CA ILE A 101 -5.84 -0.11 11.47
C ILE A 101 -5.94 -1.07 10.28
N MET A 102 -4.79 -1.42 9.71
CA MET A 102 -4.69 -2.22 8.48
C MET A 102 -5.43 -3.57 8.56
N GLU A 103 -5.27 -4.30 9.67
CA GLU A 103 -5.85 -5.63 9.79
C GLU A 103 -7.38 -5.58 9.80
N GLU A 104 -7.95 -4.63 10.56
CA GLU A 104 -9.40 -4.39 10.58
C GLU A 104 -9.93 -3.96 9.21
N VAL A 105 -9.19 -3.11 8.48
CA VAL A 105 -9.55 -2.72 7.11
C VAL A 105 -9.60 -3.95 6.20
N LYS A 106 -8.61 -4.84 6.27
CA LYS A 106 -8.57 -6.07 5.46
C LYS A 106 -9.73 -7.00 5.78
N GLU A 107 -9.99 -7.26 7.06
CA GLU A 107 -11.11 -8.11 7.51
C GLU A 107 -12.47 -7.57 7.04
N LEU A 108 -12.66 -6.25 7.11
CA LEU A 108 -13.88 -5.60 6.66
C LEU A 108 -14.02 -5.65 5.14
N ILE A 109 -12.94 -5.47 4.39
CA ILE A 109 -12.94 -5.62 2.92
C ILE A 109 -13.31 -7.05 2.51
N GLU A 110 -12.81 -8.07 3.21
CA GLU A 110 -13.21 -9.46 2.94
C GLU A 110 -14.67 -9.73 3.27
N THR A 111 -15.19 -9.11 4.33
CA THR A 111 -16.63 -9.16 4.65
C THR A 111 -17.48 -8.53 3.53
N ILE A 112 -17.03 -7.39 2.99
CA ILE A 112 -17.68 -6.71 1.86
C ILE A 112 -17.58 -7.56 0.60
N ARG A 113 -16.47 -8.26 0.36
CA ARG A 113 -16.24 -9.10 -0.83
C ARG A 113 -17.32 -10.14 -1.04
N LEU A 114 -17.89 -10.68 0.05
CA LEU A 114 -18.97 -11.67 0.00
C LEU A 114 -20.26 -11.16 -0.66
N THR A 115 -20.49 -9.85 -0.64
CA THR A 115 -21.73 -9.24 -1.14
C THR A 115 -21.48 -8.26 -2.29
N HIS A 116 -20.33 -7.57 -2.28
CA HIS A 116 -19.95 -6.51 -3.20
C HIS A 116 -18.48 -6.68 -3.66
N PRO A 117 -18.17 -7.74 -4.45
CA PRO A 117 -16.80 -8.08 -4.81
C PRO A 117 -16.09 -6.98 -5.60
N LYS A 118 -16.81 -6.21 -6.43
CA LYS A 118 -16.24 -5.09 -7.18
C LYS A 118 -15.81 -3.94 -6.28
N LEU A 119 -16.63 -3.60 -5.29
CA LEU A 119 -16.30 -2.55 -4.31
C LEU A 119 -15.12 -3.00 -3.43
N ALA A 120 -15.15 -4.26 -2.99
CA ALA A 120 -14.04 -4.85 -2.24
C ALA A 120 -12.73 -4.81 -3.02
N ASN A 121 -12.71 -5.13 -4.32
CA ASN A 121 -11.51 -5.03 -5.16
C ASN A 121 -10.96 -3.60 -5.20
N CYS A 122 -11.81 -2.58 -5.39
CA CYS A 122 -11.37 -1.19 -5.38
C CYS A 122 -10.75 -0.80 -4.02
N PHE A 123 -11.39 -1.19 -2.91
CA PHE A 123 -10.85 -0.94 -1.57
C PHE A 123 -9.59 -1.75 -1.27
N THR A 124 -9.45 -2.97 -1.81
CA THR A 124 -8.21 -3.76 -1.72
C THR A 124 -7.06 -3.04 -2.43
N GLU A 125 -7.28 -2.54 -3.65
CA GLU A 125 -6.27 -1.76 -4.39
C GLU A 125 -5.83 -0.54 -3.58
N MET A 126 -6.78 0.24 -3.08
CA MET A 126 -6.49 1.41 -2.24
C MET A 126 -5.78 1.05 -0.93
N ALA A 127 -6.17 -0.05 -0.27
CA ALA A 127 -5.53 -0.50 0.98
C ALA A 127 -4.10 -0.99 0.74
N ASN A 128 -3.84 -1.69 -0.37
CA ASN A 128 -2.51 -2.11 -0.78
C ASN A 128 -1.59 -0.91 -1.11
N ASP A 129 -2.18 0.17 -1.64
CA ASP A 129 -1.49 1.44 -1.88
C ASP A 129 -1.47 2.37 -0.63
N PHE A 130 -1.91 1.89 0.53
CA PHE A 130 -2.00 2.63 1.80
C PHE A 130 -2.87 3.90 1.74
N GLU A 131 -3.79 3.97 0.76
CA GLU A 131 -4.69 5.11 0.53
C GLU A 131 -5.93 5.07 1.43
N TYR A 132 -5.77 4.78 2.72
CA TYR A 132 -6.88 4.67 3.68
C TYR A 132 -7.70 5.96 3.79
N GLY A 133 -7.07 7.13 3.63
CA GLY A 133 -7.76 8.41 3.57
C GLY A 133 -8.76 8.49 2.42
N LYS A 134 -8.43 7.92 1.24
CA LYS A 134 -9.35 7.87 0.11
C LYS A 134 -10.52 6.93 0.38
N ILE A 135 -10.27 5.78 1.01
CA ILE A 135 -11.33 4.86 1.43
C ILE A 135 -12.32 5.58 2.35
N ALA A 136 -11.81 6.29 3.36
CA ALA A 136 -12.66 7.04 4.30
C ALA A 136 -13.43 8.18 3.61
N GLN A 137 -12.79 8.92 2.71
CA GLN A 137 -13.43 9.99 1.93
C GLN A 137 -14.55 9.45 1.05
N ILE A 138 -14.29 8.38 0.31
CA ILE A 138 -15.29 7.72 -0.54
C ILE A 138 -16.48 7.33 0.33
N ILE A 139 -16.27 6.63 1.45
CA ILE A 139 -17.38 6.23 2.33
C ILE A 139 -18.17 7.44 2.86
N GLU A 140 -17.48 8.55 3.19
CA GLU A 140 -18.14 9.77 3.65
C GLU A 140 -19.04 10.38 2.58
N GLU A 141 -18.54 10.51 1.35
CA GLU A 141 -19.30 11.03 0.20
C GLU A 141 -20.56 10.19 -0.12
N TYR A 142 -20.65 8.96 0.38
CA TYR A 142 -21.82 8.08 0.23
C TYR A 142 -22.73 8.00 1.46
N THR A 143 -22.25 8.40 2.64
CA THR A 143 -23.01 8.30 3.89
C THR A 143 -23.70 9.63 4.25
N ASP A 144 -23.24 10.76 3.70
CA ASP A 144 -23.87 12.10 3.74
C ASP A 144 -24.87 12.33 2.58
#